data_AF-A0A1I0C137-F1
#
_entry.id   AF-A0A1I0C137-F1
#
_cell.length_a   1.000
_cell.length_b   1.000
_cell.length_c   1.000
_cell.angle_alpha   90.00
_cell.angle_beta   90.00
_cell.angle_gamma   90.00
#
_symmetry.space_group_name_H-M   'P 1'
#
loop_
_entity.id
_entity.type
_entity.pdbx_description
1 polymer ?
#
loop_
_entity_poly.entity_id
_entity_poly.type
_entity_poly.pdbx_seq_one_letter_code
_entity_poly.pdbx_strand_id
1 'polypeptide(L)'
;MKAKKILAVLTAATMVMAMSITAFAADGDTTGTGTVDGTGASEGHVEQKHMNVVLPTATEQTFAYTMDPERLIQTTNGGKYAEGTTFPEANEDTGVYFLTGEKTYSNESNELQIINKSSHDIKVDVKVKTTASAGGKDIALATDALAADETSPKLYLAAVVGEGENATNQILSATETPVTKKLAGNPGNYEIVVEENAETDAKEYVYKQKTTGLTDWTALKFKIKGAVSNAAITADTTAPKITVTWSFAEPESTDTNLSTDGVGTYSDEPAATAVASCSYVNGKAFIRLVADANADTANITSIKVDGTDTSDYSVTASGAIGIPVTGTGSHTILIVYDGVTYTATATVE
;
A
#
# COMPACT_ATOMS: atom_id res chain seq x y z
N MET A 1 -8.74 -73.33 -12.50
CA MET A 1 -9.05 -72.53 -13.71
C MET A 1 -8.30 -71.20 -13.65
N LYS A 2 -7.48 -70.95 -14.67
CA LYS A 2 -7.09 -69.66 -15.29
C LYS A 2 -6.69 -68.47 -14.40
N ALA A 3 -5.38 -68.24 -14.36
CA ALA A 3 -4.75 -66.92 -14.20
C ALA A 3 -5.04 -66.01 -15.41
N LYS A 4 -5.12 -64.66 -15.22
CA LYS A 4 -4.72 -63.61 -16.18
C LYS A 4 -5.06 -62.15 -15.74
N LYS A 5 -4.04 -61.26 -15.88
CA LYS A 5 -4.04 -59.80 -16.23
C LYS A 5 -3.94 -58.75 -15.08
N ILE A 6 -2.79 -58.05 -14.89
CA ILE A 6 -2.27 -56.78 -15.54
C ILE A 6 -2.84 -55.54 -14.77
N LEU A 7 -2.13 -54.49 -14.32
CA LEU A 7 -0.94 -53.75 -14.76
C LEU A 7 -0.33 -52.93 -13.58
N ALA A 8 0.98 -52.70 -13.59
CA ALA A 8 1.71 -51.75 -12.75
C ALA A 8 2.11 -50.52 -13.59
N VAL A 9 2.10 -49.30 -13.02
CA VAL A 9 2.89 -48.16 -13.50
C VAL A 9 3.45 -47.43 -12.28
N LEU A 10 4.78 -47.50 -12.15
CA LEU A 10 5.62 -46.95 -11.11
C LEU A 10 5.99 -45.49 -11.43
N THR A 11 5.78 -44.61 -10.47
CA THR A 11 6.41 -43.29 -10.35
C THR A 11 7.86 -43.46 -9.90
N ALA A 12 8.82 -43.38 -10.82
CA ALA A 12 10.24 -43.19 -10.51
C ALA A 12 11.01 -42.75 -11.77
N ALA A 13 11.19 -41.45 -11.95
CA ALA A 13 12.20 -40.88 -12.84
C ALA A 13 12.64 -39.58 -12.14
N THR A 14 13.86 -39.42 -11.64
CA THR A 14 15.15 -39.90 -12.11
C THR A 14 16.11 -40.00 -10.93
N MET A 15 16.50 -41.22 -10.55
CA MET A 15 17.78 -41.40 -9.86
C MET A 15 18.87 -41.47 -10.93
N VAL A 16 19.89 -40.64 -10.71
CA VAL A 16 21.25 -40.74 -11.24
C VAL A 16 21.56 -42.15 -11.74
N MET A 17 21.51 -42.34 -13.06
CA MET A 17 22.25 -43.41 -13.69
C MET A 17 23.72 -43.01 -13.70
N ALA A 18 24.41 -43.29 -12.59
CA ALA A 18 25.80 -43.66 -12.66
C ALA A 18 25.85 -44.97 -13.47
N MET A 19 25.89 -44.84 -14.80
CA MET A 19 26.28 -45.95 -15.63
C MET A 19 27.76 -46.21 -15.32
N SER A 20 28.01 -47.25 -14.54
CA SER A 20 29.26 -47.99 -14.60
C SER A 20 29.42 -48.52 -16.02
N ILE A 21 30.00 -47.71 -16.91
CA ILE A 21 30.53 -48.21 -18.16
C ILE A 21 31.78 -49.01 -17.76
N THR A 22 31.65 -50.32 -17.60
CA THR A 22 32.80 -51.18 -17.91
C THR A 22 33.09 -50.98 -19.39
N ALA A 23 33.99 -50.04 -19.68
CA ALA A 23 34.53 -49.87 -21.00
C ALA A 23 35.37 -51.12 -21.28
N PHE A 24 34.83 -52.06 -22.05
CA PHE A 24 35.70 -52.92 -22.82
C PHE A 24 36.33 -52.01 -23.87
N ALA A 25 37.55 -51.55 -23.58
CA ALA A 25 38.40 -50.95 -24.60
C ALA A 25 38.51 -51.98 -25.73
N ALA A 26 37.96 -51.65 -26.90
CA ALA A 26 38.22 -52.44 -28.09
C ALA A 26 39.70 -52.29 -28.43
N ASP A 27 40.42 -53.41 -28.60
CA ASP A 27 41.77 -53.39 -29.16
C ASP A 27 41.69 -52.77 -30.56
N GLY A 28 42.31 -51.61 -30.73
CA GLY A 28 42.29 -50.84 -31.96
C GLY A 28 43.26 -51.43 -32.98
N ASP A 29 42.74 -51.95 -34.08
CA ASP A 29 43.55 -52.08 -35.29
C ASP A 29 43.80 -50.68 -35.88
N THR A 30 44.89 -50.51 -36.62
CA THR A 30 45.61 -49.24 -36.91
C THR A 30 44.84 -47.98 -37.37
N THR A 31 43.52 -48.02 -37.55
CA THR A 31 42.64 -46.84 -37.61
C THR A 31 41.26 -47.14 -37.01
N GLY A 32 40.77 -46.27 -36.11
CA GLY A 32 39.40 -46.31 -35.58
C GLY A 32 38.85 -44.90 -35.35
N THR A 33 37.57 -44.69 -35.61
CA THR A 33 36.84 -43.44 -35.32
C THR A 33 35.59 -43.75 -34.49
N GLY A 34 35.33 -42.96 -33.44
CA GLY A 34 34.12 -43.05 -32.64
C GLY A 34 33.36 -41.73 -32.64
N THR A 35 32.04 -41.80 -32.68
CA THR A 35 31.12 -40.64 -32.53
C THR A 35 30.21 -40.93 -31.35
N VAL A 36 30.07 -39.97 -30.45
CA VAL A 36 29.12 -39.99 -29.34
C VAL A 36 28.33 -38.69 -29.41
N ASP A 37 27.02 -38.80 -29.58
CA ASP A 37 26.12 -37.65 -29.61
C ASP A 37 25.50 -37.42 -28.23
N GLY A 38 25.32 -36.15 -27.88
CA GLY A 38 24.55 -35.72 -26.71
C GLY A 38 23.62 -34.57 -27.08
N THR A 39 22.44 -34.51 -26.47
CA THR A 39 21.49 -33.41 -26.62
C THR A 39 21.28 -32.70 -25.29
N GLY A 40 21.03 -31.38 -25.35
CA GLY A 40 20.57 -30.58 -24.22
C GLY A 40 19.11 -30.18 -24.42
N ALA A 41 18.39 -29.95 -23.31
CA ALA A 41 17.04 -29.40 -23.29
C ALA A 41 17.02 -28.09 -22.48
N SER A 42 16.09 -27.19 -22.81
CA SER A 42 15.82 -25.98 -22.02
C SER A 42 14.78 -26.30 -20.95
N GLU A 43 15.00 -25.80 -19.73
CA GLU A 43 14.05 -25.89 -18.60
C GLU A 43 12.81 -24.99 -18.78
N GLY A 44 12.80 -24.10 -19.79
CA GLY A 44 11.70 -23.19 -20.09
C GLY A 44 11.93 -21.74 -19.66
N HIS A 45 10.87 -20.92 -19.72
CA HIS A 45 10.83 -19.50 -19.34
C HIS A 45 9.62 -19.26 -18.43
N VAL A 46 9.79 -18.40 -17.42
CA VAL A 46 8.68 -17.88 -16.62
C VAL A 46 8.70 -16.35 -16.70
N GLU A 47 7.58 -15.77 -17.08
CA GLU A 47 7.45 -14.31 -17.15
C GLU A 47 7.38 -13.73 -15.73
N GLN A 48 8.35 -12.88 -15.36
CA GLN A 48 8.47 -12.31 -14.02
C GLN A 48 7.78 -10.94 -13.88
N LYS A 49 6.78 -10.71 -14.72
CA LYS A 49 6.01 -9.48 -14.76
C LYS A 49 4.60 -9.73 -14.27
N HIS A 50 4.29 -9.19 -13.10
CA HIS A 50 2.98 -9.29 -12.49
C HIS A 50 2.45 -7.88 -12.19
N MET A 51 1.28 -7.54 -12.75
CA MET A 51 0.61 -6.25 -12.55
C MET A 51 -0.46 -6.39 -11.47
N ASN A 52 -0.37 -5.58 -10.42
CA ASN A 52 -1.34 -5.50 -9.35
C ASN A 52 -1.36 -4.08 -8.77
N VAL A 53 -2.46 -3.35 -8.96
CA VAL A 53 -2.59 -1.96 -8.50
C VAL A 53 -3.86 -1.84 -7.68
N VAL A 54 -3.74 -1.31 -6.47
CA VAL A 54 -4.90 -1.00 -5.62
C VAL A 54 -5.31 0.44 -5.90
N LEU A 55 -6.55 0.61 -6.35
CA LEU A 55 -7.14 1.92 -6.61
C LEU A 55 -7.96 2.39 -5.41
N PRO A 56 -8.02 3.70 -5.15
CA PRO A 56 -8.82 4.23 -4.06
C PRO A 56 -10.32 4.08 -4.36
N THR A 57 -11.08 3.85 -3.31
CA THR A 57 -12.54 3.94 -3.35
C THR A 57 -12.95 5.38 -3.06
N ALA A 58 -13.69 6.00 -3.96
CA ALA A 58 -14.25 7.34 -3.77
C ALA A 58 -15.76 7.32 -3.93
N THR A 59 -16.43 8.26 -3.26
CA THR A 59 -17.86 8.53 -3.45
C THR A 59 -18.02 9.96 -3.96
N GLU A 60 -19.24 10.33 -4.38
CA GLU A 60 -19.53 11.71 -4.77
C GLU A 60 -19.26 12.73 -3.65
N GLN A 61 -19.24 12.27 -2.39
CA GLN A 61 -18.98 13.10 -1.22
C GLN A 61 -17.49 13.34 -0.94
N THR A 62 -16.58 12.52 -1.49
CA THR A 62 -15.14 12.58 -1.15
C THR A 62 -14.53 13.95 -1.39
N PHE A 63 -14.92 14.63 -2.48
CA PHE A 63 -14.44 15.96 -2.85
C PHE A 63 -15.56 17.02 -2.85
N ALA A 64 -16.72 16.69 -2.29
CA ALA A 64 -17.78 17.66 -2.09
C ALA A 64 -17.37 18.65 -0.98
N TYR A 65 -17.65 19.93 -1.17
CA TYR A 65 -17.25 20.97 -0.24
C TYR A 65 -18.34 22.03 -0.07
N THR A 66 -18.27 22.71 1.07
CA THR A 66 -19.02 23.94 1.35
C THR A 66 -18.03 25.08 1.45
N MET A 67 -18.37 26.25 0.93
CA MET A 67 -17.61 27.47 1.15
C MET A 67 -18.38 28.45 2.03
N ASP A 68 -17.68 29.20 2.86
CA ASP A 68 -18.22 30.20 3.79
C ASP A 68 -17.38 31.49 3.74
N PRO A 69 -17.55 32.31 2.68
CA PRO A 69 -16.83 33.57 2.51
C PRO A 69 -17.07 34.57 3.62
N GLU A 70 -18.23 34.51 4.30
CA GLU A 70 -18.61 35.47 5.37
C GLU A 70 -18.35 34.91 6.77
N ARG A 71 -17.75 33.72 6.90
CA ARG A 71 -17.41 33.06 8.17
C ARG A 71 -18.63 32.90 9.09
N LEU A 72 -19.80 32.63 8.52
CA LEU A 72 -21.03 32.42 9.25
C LEU A 72 -20.96 31.16 10.14
N ILE A 73 -20.29 30.11 9.69
CA ILE A 73 -20.10 28.87 10.45
C ILE A 73 -19.30 29.15 11.71
N GLN A 74 -18.17 29.85 11.60
CA GLN A 74 -17.36 30.23 12.77
C GLN A 74 -18.12 31.19 13.70
N THR A 75 -18.76 32.22 13.14
CA THR A 75 -19.49 33.24 13.92
C THR A 75 -20.65 32.63 14.72
N THR A 76 -21.29 31.60 14.19
CA THR A 76 -22.44 30.93 14.82
C THR A 76 -22.08 29.65 15.55
N ASN A 77 -20.78 29.31 15.61
CA ASN A 77 -20.29 28.03 16.12
C ASN A 77 -21.03 26.82 15.51
N GLY A 78 -21.22 26.85 14.18
CA GLY A 78 -21.88 25.79 13.43
C GLY A 78 -23.39 25.67 13.64
N GLY A 79 -24.08 26.68 14.21
CA GLY A 79 -25.48 26.57 14.65
C GLY A 79 -26.54 26.18 13.60
N LYS A 80 -26.21 26.18 12.30
CA LYS A 80 -27.06 25.64 11.21
C LYS A 80 -27.00 24.11 11.11
N TYR A 81 -25.93 23.50 11.59
CA TYR A 81 -25.65 22.08 11.45
C TYR A 81 -26.18 21.29 12.66
N ALA A 82 -26.26 19.97 12.50
CA ALA A 82 -26.73 19.10 13.57
C ALA A 82 -25.79 19.15 14.79
N GLU A 83 -26.33 18.86 15.96
CA GLU A 83 -25.54 18.75 17.19
C GLU A 83 -24.41 17.72 17.03
N GLY A 84 -23.23 18.08 17.54
CA GLY A 84 -22.00 17.30 17.43
C GLY A 84 -21.24 17.48 16.12
N THR A 85 -21.67 18.37 15.22
CA THR A 85 -20.86 18.73 14.04
C THR A 85 -19.64 19.54 14.45
N THR A 86 -18.48 19.14 13.91
CA THR A 86 -17.18 19.76 14.20
C THR A 86 -16.60 20.39 12.93
N PHE A 87 -15.99 21.56 13.09
CA PHE A 87 -15.33 22.33 12.05
C PHE A 87 -13.89 22.65 12.50
N PRO A 88 -13.00 23.04 11.58
CA PRO A 88 -11.69 23.56 11.94
C PRO A 88 -11.77 24.71 12.96
N GLU A 89 -10.80 24.76 13.86
CA GLU A 89 -10.64 25.85 14.82
C GLU A 89 -10.44 27.18 14.10
N ALA A 90 -10.89 28.28 14.70
CA ALA A 90 -10.94 29.60 14.04
C ALA A 90 -9.57 30.12 13.53
N ASN A 91 -8.47 29.71 14.15
CA ASN A 91 -7.10 30.06 13.73
C ASN A 91 -6.58 29.23 12.55
N GLU A 92 -7.22 28.08 12.27
CA GLU A 92 -6.88 27.18 11.18
C GLU A 92 -7.94 27.20 10.08
N ASP A 93 -9.09 27.84 10.31
CA ASP A 93 -10.20 27.92 9.37
C ASP A 93 -9.86 28.73 8.10
N THR A 94 -10.09 28.09 6.95
CA THR A 94 -9.91 28.69 5.62
C THR A 94 -11.24 29.05 4.96
N GLY A 95 -12.37 28.68 5.59
CA GLY A 95 -13.73 28.87 5.09
C GLY A 95 -14.14 27.93 3.96
N VAL A 96 -13.34 26.91 3.64
CA VAL A 96 -13.74 25.81 2.77
C VAL A 96 -13.78 24.54 3.60
N TYR A 97 -14.84 23.75 3.46
CA TYR A 97 -15.09 22.62 4.33
C TYR A 97 -15.44 21.37 3.53
N PHE A 98 -14.62 20.34 3.65
CA PHE A 98 -14.88 18.99 3.16
C PHE A 98 -15.36 18.13 4.32
N LEU A 99 -16.34 17.26 4.05
CA LEU A 99 -16.81 16.30 5.04
C LEU A 99 -15.82 15.11 5.09
N THR A 100 -15.06 14.99 6.17
CA THR A 100 -14.02 13.95 6.33
C THR A 100 -14.45 12.79 7.23
N GLY A 101 -15.39 13.05 8.15
CA GLY A 101 -16.07 12.04 8.96
C GLY A 101 -17.59 12.13 8.82
N GLU A 102 -18.35 11.45 9.68
CA GLU A 102 -19.83 11.51 9.62
C GLU A 102 -20.37 12.93 9.88
N LYS A 103 -19.73 13.67 10.78
CA LYS A 103 -20.09 15.06 11.14
C LYS A 103 -18.86 15.94 11.35
N THR A 104 -17.73 15.55 10.79
CA THR A 104 -16.45 16.26 10.95
C THR A 104 -16.05 16.88 9.64
N TYR A 105 -15.80 18.18 9.66
CA TYR A 105 -15.34 18.94 8.52
C TYR A 105 -13.88 19.34 8.67
N SER A 106 -13.19 19.43 7.55
CA SER A 106 -11.80 19.88 7.45
C SER A 106 -11.61 20.83 6.26
N ASN A 107 -10.57 21.66 6.29
CA ASN A 107 -10.14 22.47 5.15
C ASN A 107 -9.57 21.64 3.99
N GLU A 108 -9.31 20.36 4.25
CA GLU A 108 -8.80 19.39 3.30
C GLU A 108 -9.77 18.22 3.17
N SER A 109 -9.89 17.68 1.96
CA SER A 109 -10.65 16.45 1.72
C SER A 109 -9.99 15.24 2.38
N ASN A 110 -10.75 14.15 2.47
CA ASN A 110 -10.15 12.85 2.75
C ASN A 110 -9.05 12.56 1.72
N GLU A 111 -7.96 11.98 2.22
CA GLU A 111 -6.84 11.54 1.41
C GLU A 111 -7.18 10.21 0.74
N LEU A 112 -6.93 10.14 -0.57
CA LEU A 112 -7.04 8.91 -1.34
C LEU A 112 -5.65 8.39 -1.67
N GLN A 113 -5.52 7.07 -1.83
CA GLN A 113 -4.25 6.40 -2.05
C GLN A 113 -4.34 5.41 -3.22
N ILE A 114 -3.35 5.46 -4.10
CA ILE A 114 -3.09 4.45 -5.13
C ILE A 114 -1.84 3.67 -4.72
N ILE A 115 -1.88 2.35 -4.74
CA ILE A 115 -0.77 1.49 -4.28
C ILE A 115 -0.30 0.62 -5.45
N ASN A 116 1.00 0.65 -5.75
CA ASN A 116 1.60 -0.28 -6.71
C ASN A 116 2.07 -1.55 -5.99
N LYS A 117 1.28 -2.62 -6.10
CA LYS A 117 1.65 -3.96 -5.62
C LYS A 117 2.29 -4.83 -6.71
N SER A 118 2.61 -4.26 -7.86
CA SER A 118 3.18 -5.00 -8.99
C SER A 118 4.64 -5.39 -8.75
N SER A 119 5.15 -6.36 -9.52
CA SER A 119 6.58 -6.68 -9.55
C SER A 119 7.42 -5.67 -10.34
N HIS A 120 6.78 -4.70 -10.99
CA HIS A 120 7.41 -3.73 -11.88
C HIS A 120 6.80 -2.33 -11.73
N ASP A 121 7.51 -1.34 -12.26
CA ASP A 121 7.15 0.06 -12.15
C ASP A 121 5.88 0.39 -12.94
N ILE A 122 5.07 1.29 -12.38
CA ILE A 122 3.90 1.85 -13.07
C ILE A 122 4.01 3.37 -13.17
N LYS A 123 3.38 3.93 -14.19
CA LYS A 123 3.09 5.35 -14.32
C LYS A 123 1.67 5.61 -13.83
N VAL A 124 1.48 6.60 -12.97
CA VAL A 124 0.18 7.06 -12.48
C VAL A 124 -0.03 8.51 -12.86
N ASP A 125 -1.19 8.80 -13.43
CA ASP A 125 -1.66 10.16 -13.69
C ASP A 125 -2.80 10.49 -12.74
N VAL A 126 -2.68 11.60 -12.02
CA VAL A 126 -3.79 12.22 -11.29
C VAL A 126 -4.16 13.52 -11.98
N LYS A 127 -5.42 13.66 -12.38
CA LYS A 127 -5.94 14.80 -13.12
C LYS A 127 -7.08 15.41 -12.34
N VAL A 128 -7.04 16.73 -12.13
CA VAL A 128 -8.09 17.44 -11.41
C VAL A 128 -8.53 18.65 -12.20
N LYS A 129 -9.83 18.89 -12.25
CA LYS A 129 -10.43 20.09 -12.84
C LYS A 129 -11.64 20.58 -12.07
N THR A 130 -11.97 21.84 -12.28
CA THR A 130 -13.24 22.44 -11.87
C THR A 130 -14.19 22.56 -13.04
N THR A 131 -15.45 22.18 -12.85
CA THR A 131 -16.53 22.42 -13.81
C THR A 131 -17.44 23.49 -13.25
N ALA A 132 -17.66 24.56 -14.02
CA ALA A 132 -18.55 25.64 -13.60
C ALA A 132 -19.96 25.11 -13.32
N SER A 133 -20.61 25.67 -12.29
CA SER A 133 -22.00 25.36 -11.99
C SER A 133 -22.95 25.92 -13.05
N ALA A 134 -24.15 25.33 -13.11
CA ALA A 134 -25.20 25.83 -13.98
C ALA A 134 -25.63 27.23 -13.51
N GLY A 135 -25.58 28.21 -14.41
CA GLY A 135 -26.05 29.58 -14.15
C GLY A 135 -24.95 30.63 -14.04
N GLY A 136 -23.66 30.25 -14.04
CA GLY A 136 -22.54 31.19 -14.17
C GLY A 136 -22.38 32.16 -13.00
N LYS A 137 -22.78 31.74 -11.80
CA LYS A 137 -22.70 32.53 -10.55
C LYS A 137 -21.57 32.07 -9.63
N ASP A 138 -20.63 31.31 -10.18
CA ASP A 138 -19.52 30.80 -9.40
C ASP A 138 -18.64 31.93 -8.92
N ILE A 139 -18.23 31.83 -7.65
CA ILE A 139 -17.15 32.65 -7.13
C ILE A 139 -15.89 32.48 -8.00
N ALA A 140 -15.14 33.57 -8.18
CA ALA A 140 -13.94 33.55 -9.00
C ALA A 140 -12.89 32.60 -8.40
N LEU A 141 -12.28 31.75 -9.24
CA LEU A 141 -11.17 30.91 -8.81
C LEU A 141 -9.88 31.74 -8.70
N ALA A 142 -9.15 31.54 -7.63
CA ALA A 142 -7.83 32.11 -7.44
C ALA A 142 -6.79 31.36 -8.29
N THR A 143 -5.84 32.09 -8.84
CA THR A 143 -4.71 31.53 -9.61
C THR A 143 -3.49 31.26 -8.74
N ASP A 144 -3.50 31.74 -7.50
CA ASP A 144 -2.43 31.65 -6.50
C ASP A 144 -3.07 31.51 -5.11
N ALA A 145 -2.25 31.20 -4.10
CA ALA A 145 -2.72 31.20 -2.72
C ALA A 145 -3.32 32.57 -2.34
N LEU A 146 -4.40 32.56 -1.54
CA LEU A 146 -5.07 33.80 -1.14
C LEU A 146 -4.16 34.63 -0.22
N ALA A 147 -4.11 35.93 -0.48
CA ALA A 147 -3.49 36.88 0.43
C ALA A 147 -4.36 37.06 1.68
N ALA A 148 -3.73 37.34 2.82
CA ALA A 148 -4.43 37.52 4.10
C ALA A 148 -5.39 38.72 4.09
N ASP A 149 -5.13 39.71 3.24
CA ASP A 149 -5.90 40.93 3.03
C ASP A 149 -6.71 40.91 1.73
N GLU A 150 -6.93 39.74 1.11
CA GLU A 150 -7.75 39.61 -0.10
C GLU A 150 -9.19 40.07 0.16
N THR A 151 -9.55 41.22 -0.42
CA THR A 151 -10.90 41.81 -0.28
C THR A 151 -11.87 41.35 -1.36
N SER A 152 -11.37 40.77 -2.45
CA SER A 152 -12.22 40.30 -3.55
C SER A 152 -12.69 38.87 -3.27
N PRO A 153 -14.00 38.56 -3.43
CA PRO A 153 -14.49 37.20 -3.30
C PRO A 153 -13.78 36.23 -4.26
N LYS A 154 -12.90 35.39 -3.71
CA LYS A 154 -12.13 34.39 -4.46
C LYS A 154 -12.07 33.06 -3.71
N LEU A 155 -12.13 31.98 -4.48
CA LEU A 155 -11.99 30.61 -4.02
C LEU A 155 -10.67 30.02 -4.52
N TYR A 156 -9.82 29.62 -3.61
CA TYR A 156 -8.62 28.83 -3.88
C TYR A 156 -8.93 27.35 -3.66
N LEU A 157 -8.62 26.54 -4.67
CA LEU A 157 -8.67 25.08 -4.59
C LEU A 157 -7.36 24.55 -5.18
N ALA A 158 -6.74 23.59 -4.49
CA ALA A 158 -5.54 22.94 -4.99
C ALA A 158 -5.56 21.43 -4.72
N ALA A 159 -5.14 20.66 -5.71
CA ALA A 159 -4.83 19.26 -5.55
C ALA A 159 -3.43 19.14 -4.96
N VAL A 160 -3.32 18.41 -3.86
CA VAL A 160 -2.06 18.00 -3.27
C VAL A 160 -1.83 16.57 -3.72
N VAL A 161 -0.79 16.34 -4.53
CA VAL A 161 -0.45 15.02 -5.07
C VAL A 161 0.95 14.63 -4.59
N GLY A 162 1.02 13.57 -3.81
CA GLY A 162 2.19 13.12 -3.09
C GLY A 162 2.24 13.63 -1.64
N GLU A 163 3.28 13.22 -0.92
CA GLU A 163 3.46 13.46 0.51
C GLU A 163 4.70 14.33 0.80
N GLY A 164 4.69 14.98 1.97
CA GLY A 164 5.79 15.81 2.46
C GLY A 164 6.05 17.07 1.64
N GLU A 165 7.25 17.65 1.78
CA GLU A 165 7.67 18.88 1.10
C GLU A 165 7.75 18.74 -0.42
N ASN A 166 7.84 17.50 -0.90
CA ASN A 166 7.93 17.16 -2.33
C ASN A 166 6.56 16.91 -2.98
N ALA A 167 5.47 17.10 -2.24
CA ALA A 167 4.12 17.03 -2.78
C ALA A 167 3.90 18.13 -3.83
N THR A 168 3.28 17.76 -4.95
CA THR A 168 2.90 18.70 -5.99
C THR A 168 1.59 19.39 -5.60
N ASN A 169 1.63 20.71 -5.45
CA ASN A 169 0.45 21.54 -5.26
C ASN A 169 0.00 22.08 -6.61
N GLN A 170 -1.05 21.51 -7.19
CA GLN A 170 -1.64 21.97 -8.45
C GLN A 170 -2.88 22.80 -8.15
N ILE A 171 -2.86 24.08 -8.49
CA ILE A 171 -4.03 24.96 -8.38
C ILE A 171 -5.05 24.54 -9.43
N LEU A 172 -6.30 24.36 -9.01
CA LEU A 172 -7.36 23.87 -9.87
C LEU A 172 -7.83 24.95 -10.84
N SER A 173 -8.15 24.51 -12.05
CA SER A 173 -8.79 25.33 -13.08
C SER A 173 -9.74 24.48 -13.92
N ALA A 174 -10.38 25.08 -14.92
CA ALA A 174 -11.18 24.35 -15.90
C ALA A 174 -10.32 23.43 -16.80
N THR A 175 -9.01 23.68 -16.88
CA THR A 175 -8.07 22.87 -17.64
C THR A 175 -7.59 21.69 -16.81
N GLU A 176 -7.65 20.51 -17.41
CA GLU A 176 -7.19 19.26 -16.80
C GLU A 176 -5.73 19.02 -17.18
N THR A 177 -4.82 19.09 -16.21
CA THR A 177 -3.39 18.79 -16.41
C THR A 177 -3.00 17.61 -15.53
N PRO A 178 -2.43 16.52 -16.08
CA PRO A 178 -1.99 15.40 -15.25
C PRO A 178 -0.80 15.79 -14.39
N VAL A 179 -0.86 15.40 -13.11
CA VAL A 179 0.34 15.20 -12.28
C VAL A 179 0.74 13.74 -12.43
N THR A 180 1.82 13.52 -13.16
CA THR A 180 2.33 12.19 -13.47
C THR A 180 3.43 11.78 -12.49
N LYS A 181 3.33 10.57 -11.93
CA LYS A 181 4.32 10.00 -11.01
C LYS A 181 4.67 8.57 -11.39
N LYS A 182 5.91 8.17 -11.09
CA LYS A 182 6.37 6.79 -11.17
C LYS A 182 6.25 6.14 -9.80
N LEU A 183 5.53 5.03 -9.72
CA LEU A 183 5.45 4.19 -8.52
C LEU A 183 6.27 2.93 -8.79
N ALA A 184 7.34 2.73 -8.04
CA ALA A 184 8.22 1.58 -8.24
C ALA A 184 7.51 0.28 -7.89
N GLY A 185 7.72 -0.76 -8.70
CA GLY A 185 7.31 -2.11 -8.36
C GLY A 185 8.23 -2.74 -7.32
N ASN A 186 7.78 -3.84 -6.74
CA ASN A 186 8.59 -4.59 -5.78
C ASN A 186 8.71 -6.06 -6.21
N PRO A 187 9.66 -6.41 -7.10
CA PRO A 187 9.88 -7.80 -7.49
C PRO A 187 10.38 -8.66 -6.33
N GLY A 188 10.94 -8.05 -5.27
CA GLY A 188 11.37 -8.76 -4.06
C GLY A 188 10.21 -9.38 -3.26
N ASN A 189 8.98 -8.89 -3.46
CA ASN A 189 7.76 -9.44 -2.87
C ASN A 189 7.18 -10.63 -3.66
N TYR A 190 7.86 -11.08 -4.71
CA TYR A 190 7.45 -12.19 -5.55
C TYR A 190 8.50 -13.29 -5.55
N GLU A 191 8.08 -14.50 -5.89
CA GLU A 191 8.94 -15.68 -5.98
C GLU A 191 8.47 -16.59 -7.12
N ILE A 192 9.41 -17.39 -7.62
CA ILE A 192 9.10 -18.50 -8.52
C ILE A 192 8.88 -19.74 -7.67
N VAL A 193 7.70 -20.34 -7.80
CA VAL A 193 7.35 -21.62 -7.19
C VAL A 193 7.04 -22.65 -8.26
N VAL A 194 7.02 -23.92 -7.86
CA VAL A 194 6.49 -24.99 -8.70
C VAL A 194 5.08 -25.32 -8.23
N GLU A 195 4.10 -25.18 -9.11
CA GLU A 195 2.71 -25.54 -8.85
C GLU A 195 2.24 -26.62 -9.81
N GLU A 196 1.23 -27.38 -9.41
CA GLU A 196 0.62 -28.40 -10.24
C GLU A 196 -0.57 -27.79 -11.00
N ASN A 197 -0.54 -27.88 -12.32
CA ASN A 197 -1.60 -27.41 -13.18
C ASN A 197 -2.86 -28.24 -12.94
N ALA A 198 -3.93 -27.59 -12.50
CA ALA A 198 -5.18 -28.24 -12.08
C ALA A 198 -5.89 -29.02 -13.20
N GLU A 199 -5.54 -28.81 -14.47
CA GLU A 199 -6.14 -29.50 -15.62
C GLU A 199 -5.29 -30.65 -16.15
N THR A 200 -3.97 -30.62 -15.91
CA THR A 200 -3.03 -31.56 -16.55
C THR A 200 -2.15 -32.34 -15.58
N ASP A 201 -2.21 -32.05 -14.28
CA ASP A 201 -1.34 -32.59 -13.23
C ASP A 201 0.17 -32.37 -13.53
N ALA A 202 0.48 -31.44 -14.44
CA ALA A 202 1.85 -31.09 -14.81
C ALA A 202 2.41 -30.06 -13.82
N LYS A 203 3.68 -30.21 -13.45
CA LYS A 203 4.39 -29.23 -12.64
C LYS A 203 4.88 -28.09 -13.51
N GLU A 204 4.51 -26.87 -13.16
CA GLU A 204 4.85 -25.65 -13.89
C GLU A 204 5.49 -24.62 -12.96
N TYR A 205 6.43 -23.83 -13.49
CA TYR A 205 6.99 -22.69 -12.78
C TYR A 205 5.99 -21.53 -12.82
N VAL A 206 5.63 -21.00 -11.65
CA VAL A 206 4.69 -19.89 -11.50
C VAL A 206 5.37 -18.76 -10.73
N TYR A 207 5.29 -17.54 -11.26
CA TYR A 207 5.73 -16.33 -10.57
C TYR A 207 4.56 -15.71 -9.80
N LYS A 208 4.62 -15.74 -8.47
CA LYS A 208 3.52 -15.28 -7.60
C LYS A 208 4.02 -14.44 -6.44
N GLN A 209 3.12 -13.67 -5.86
CA GLN A 209 3.41 -12.87 -4.67
C GLN A 209 3.66 -13.80 -3.47
N LYS A 210 4.69 -13.48 -2.69
CA LYS A 210 4.97 -14.13 -1.40
C LYS A 210 3.82 -13.91 -0.43
N THR A 211 3.63 -14.85 0.49
CA THR A 211 2.64 -14.74 1.57
C THR A 211 3.21 -14.18 2.87
N THR A 212 4.54 -14.20 3.02
CA THR A 212 5.27 -13.73 4.21
C THR A 212 6.55 -12.99 3.79
N GLY A 213 7.11 -12.20 4.69
CA GLY A 213 8.33 -11.43 4.41
C GLY A 213 8.14 -10.37 3.32
N LEU A 214 6.93 -9.83 3.20
CA LEU A 214 6.66 -8.72 2.30
C LEU A 214 7.37 -7.47 2.81
N THR A 215 7.96 -6.75 1.89
CA THR A 215 8.51 -5.41 2.11
C THR A 215 7.53 -4.37 1.60
N ASP A 216 7.69 -3.12 2.04
CA ASP A 216 6.78 -2.04 1.71
C ASP A 216 6.59 -1.88 0.19
N TRP A 217 5.36 -1.57 -0.17
CA TRP A 217 4.94 -1.17 -1.50
C TRP A 217 5.09 0.33 -1.68
N THR A 218 5.09 0.80 -2.93
CA THR A 218 5.03 2.24 -3.19
C THR A 218 3.59 2.70 -3.33
N ALA A 219 3.31 3.90 -2.83
CA ALA A 219 1.98 4.48 -2.88
C ALA A 219 2.01 5.96 -3.23
N LEU A 220 0.96 6.42 -3.90
CA LEU A 220 0.72 7.82 -4.20
C LEU A 220 -0.55 8.26 -3.52
N LYS A 221 -0.41 9.23 -2.62
CA LYS A 221 -1.55 9.85 -1.94
C LYS A 221 -1.93 11.15 -2.61
N PHE A 222 -3.20 11.50 -2.55
CA PHE A 222 -3.69 12.78 -3.02
C PHE A 222 -4.95 13.23 -2.29
N LYS A 223 -5.11 14.55 -2.17
CA LYS A 223 -6.25 15.22 -1.54
C LYS A 223 -6.49 16.59 -2.17
N ILE A 224 -7.63 17.20 -1.87
CA ILE A 224 -7.91 18.59 -2.24
C ILE A 224 -7.85 19.45 -0.98
N LYS A 225 -7.18 20.59 -1.08
CA LYS A 225 -7.25 21.66 -0.07
C LYS A 225 -8.01 22.85 -0.63
N GLY A 226 -8.74 23.54 0.22
CA GLY A 226 -9.49 24.74 -0.14
C GLY A 226 -9.20 25.93 0.77
N ALA A 227 -9.45 27.13 0.26
CA ALA A 227 -9.55 28.35 1.04
C ALA A 227 -10.44 29.35 0.31
N VAL A 228 -11.19 30.17 1.04
CA VAL A 228 -12.01 31.23 0.45
C VAL A 228 -11.79 32.54 1.19
N SER A 229 -11.69 33.64 0.43
CA SER A 229 -11.48 35.00 0.97
C SER A 229 -12.58 35.35 1.96
N ASN A 230 -12.25 36.12 3.00
CA ASN A 230 -13.25 36.69 3.91
C ASN A 230 -13.87 37.95 3.29
N ALA A 231 -14.90 37.75 2.47
CA ALA A 231 -15.51 38.82 1.69
C ALA A 231 -17.02 38.61 1.55
N ALA A 232 -17.77 39.71 1.49
CA ALA A 232 -19.20 39.68 1.26
C ALA A 232 -19.53 39.12 -0.14
N ILE A 233 -20.55 38.28 -0.21
CA ILE A 233 -21.01 37.65 -1.46
C ILE A 233 -22.51 37.89 -1.69
N THR A 234 -22.99 37.66 -2.90
CA THR A 234 -24.44 37.69 -3.17
C THR A 234 -25.09 36.37 -2.74
N ALA A 235 -26.35 36.42 -2.33
CA ALA A 235 -27.09 35.26 -1.82
C ALA A 235 -27.21 34.07 -2.81
N ASP A 236 -26.98 34.32 -4.10
CA ASP A 236 -27.04 33.35 -5.18
C ASP A 236 -25.66 32.91 -5.69
N THR A 237 -24.58 33.28 -4.99
CA THR A 237 -23.22 32.86 -5.32
C THR A 237 -23.09 31.35 -5.20
N THR A 238 -22.50 30.72 -6.22
CA THR A 238 -22.27 29.27 -6.28
C THR A 238 -20.76 28.97 -6.30
N ALA A 239 -20.41 27.69 -6.31
CA ALA A 239 -19.04 27.23 -6.41
C ALA A 239 -18.93 26.14 -7.48
N PRO A 240 -17.79 26.03 -8.18
CA PRO A 240 -17.61 25.03 -9.22
C PRO A 240 -17.50 23.62 -8.64
N LYS A 241 -17.92 22.61 -9.42
CA LYS A 241 -17.75 21.19 -9.07
C LYS A 241 -16.32 20.74 -9.30
N ILE A 242 -15.74 20.01 -8.35
CA ILE A 242 -14.44 19.35 -8.53
C ILE A 242 -14.64 18.00 -9.22
N THR A 243 -13.80 17.68 -10.20
CA THR A 243 -13.70 16.37 -10.83
C THR A 243 -12.26 15.90 -10.76
N VAL A 244 -12.05 14.74 -10.13
CA VAL A 244 -10.75 14.06 -10.04
C VAL A 244 -10.84 12.79 -10.88
N THR A 245 -9.86 12.58 -11.76
CA THR A 245 -9.66 11.32 -12.47
C THR A 245 -8.25 10.81 -12.23
N TRP A 246 -8.10 9.50 -12.10
CA TRP A 246 -6.80 8.85 -12.02
C TRP A 246 -6.72 7.67 -12.97
N SER A 247 -5.51 7.42 -13.48
CA SER A 247 -5.23 6.28 -14.35
C SER A 247 -3.81 5.77 -14.09
N PHE A 248 -3.60 4.49 -14.38
CA PHE A 248 -2.27 3.90 -14.34
C PHE A 248 -1.98 3.16 -15.65
N ALA A 249 -0.70 3.07 -16.00
CA ALA A 249 -0.20 2.33 -17.15
C ALA A 249 1.23 1.86 -16.86
N GLU A 250 1.72 0.93 -17.67
CA GLU A 250 3.15 0.66 -17.72
C GLU A 250 3.90 1.88 -18.28
N PRO A 251 5.09 2.22 -17.77
CA PRO A 251 5.93 3.24 -18.37
C PRO A 251 6.32 2.86 -19.81
N GLU A 252 6.17 3.79 -20.73
CA GLU A 252 6.61 3.62 -22.12
C GLU A 252 8.10 3.91 -22.25
N SER A 253 8.74 3.45 -23.34
CA SER A 253 10.15 3.76 -23.62
C SER A 253 10.45 5.26 -23.76
N THR A 254 9.42 6.07 -24.03
CA THR A 254 9.47 7.54 -24.12
C THR A 254 9.39 8.23 -22.76
N ASP A 255 8.94 7.53 -21.71
CA ASP A 255 8.79 8.03 -20.34
C ASP A 255 10.14 8.06 -19.60
N THR A 256 11.06 8.90 -20.09
CA THR A 256 12.47 8.90 -19.65
C THR A 256 12.73 9.60 -18.31
N ASN A 257 11.80 10.42 -17.81
CA ASN A 257 12.00 11.28 -16.63
C ASN A 257 10.75 11.36 -15.73
N LEU A 258 10.10 10.22 -15.47
CA LEU A 258 8.95 10.22 -14.55
C LEU A 258 9.42 10.53 -13.12
N SER A 259 8.83 11.55 -12.52
CA SER A 259 9.13 11.96 -11.15
C SER A 259 8.67 10.91 -10.14
N THR A 260 9.48 10.64 -9.13
CA THR A 260 9.14 9.87 -7.93
C THR A 260 8.89 10.78 -6.72
N ASP A 261 8.88 12.10 -6.90
CA ASP A 261 8.77 13.06 -5.81
C ASP A 261 7.41 12.96 -5.12
N GLY A 262 7.42 12.93 -3.79
CA GLY A 262 6.20 12.80 -3.00
C GLY A 262 5.55 11.41 -3.07
N VAL A 263 6.18 10.42 -3.72
CA VAL A 263 5.74 9.01 -3.63
C VAL A 263 6.09 8.48 -2.25
N GLY A 264 5.09 7.96 -1.55
CA GLY A 264 5.21 7.36 -0.22
C GLY A 264 5.37 5.85 -0.26
N THR A 265 5.37 5.25 0.93
CA THR A 265 5.33 3.81 1.12
C THR A 265 3.97 3.36 1.64
N TYR A 266 3.65 2.10 1.41
CA TYR A 266 2.48 1.43 1.96
C TYR A 266 2.90 0.05 2.45
N SER A 267 2.63 -0.25 3.71
CA SER A 267 2.85 -1.56 4.28
C SER A 267 1.52 -2.30 4.41
N ASP A 268 1.50 -3.58 4.06
CA ASP A 268 0.36 -4.45 4.34
C ASP A 268 0.23 -4.76 5.85
N GLU A 269 1.32 -4.56 6.59
CA GLU A 269 1.31 -4.65 8.05
C GLU A 269 0.94 -3.29 8.65
N PRO A 270 0.08 -3.24 9.70
CA PRO A 270 -0.23 -1.99 10.36
C PRO A 270 1.05 -1.37 10.93
N ALA A 271 1.18 -0.04 10.84
CA ALA A 271 2.30 0.69 11.43
C ALA A 271 2.49 0.26 12.90
N ALA A 272 3.66 -0.30 13.19
CA ALA A 272 3.95 -0.85 14.50
C ALA A 272 4.76 0.15 15.34
N THR A 273 4.25 0.42 16.54
CA THR A 273 4.92 1.23 17.55
C THR A 273 6.03 0.41 18.21
N ALA A 274 7.23 0.96 18.38
CA ALA A 274 8.27 0.26 19.11
C ALA A 274 7.84 0.02 20.57
N VAL A 275 8.07 -1.19 21.07
CA VAL A 275 7.83 -1.50 22.48
C VAL A 275 8.82 -0.75 23.38
N ALA A 276 8.41 -0.44 24.62
CA ALA A 276 9.28 0.17 25.61
C ALA A 276 10.49 -0.71 25.98
N SER A 277 10.32 -2.04 26.01
CA SER A 277 11.43 -2.97 26.22
C SER A 277 11.09 -4.40 25.78
N CYS A 278 12.09 -5.16 25.35
CA CYS A 278 12.00 -6.60 25.11
C CYS A 278 13.22 -7.31 25.72
N SER A 279 13.01 -8.44 26.38
CA SER A 279 14.08 -9.29 26.91
C SER A 279 13.73 -10.77 26.75
N TYR A 280 14.70 -11.63 26.41
CA TYR A 280 14.48 -13.07 26.29
C TYR A 280 15.03 -13.82 27.51
N VAL A 281 14.19 -14.62 28.16
CA VAL A 281 14.57 -15.43 29.32
C VAL A 281 13.80 -16.76 29.29
N ASN A 282 14.51 -17.88 29.44
CA ASN A 282 13.93 -19.23 29.60
C ASN A 282 12.87 -19.59 28.55
N GLY A 283 13.16 -19.41 27.25
CA GLY A 283 12.22 -19.79 26.20
C GLY A 283 11.13 -18.76 25.90
N LYS A 284 11.12 -17.60 26.57
CA LYS A 284 10.10 -16.56 26.42
C LYS A 284 10.68 -15.17 26.21
N ALA A 285 10.11 -14.43 25.26
CA ALA A 285 10.29 -13.00 25.15
C ALA A 285 9.32 -12.28 26.10
N PHE A 286 9.85 -11.47 27.00
CA PHE A 286 9.10 -10.59 27.89
C PHE A 286 9.11 -9.17 27.36
N ILE A 287 7.93 -8.66 27.04
CA ILE A 287 7.74 -7.40 26.33
C ILE A 287 6.92 -6.44 27.18
N ARG A 288 7.38 -5.19 27.26
CA ARG A 288 6.59 -4.06 27.78
C ARG A 288 6.20 -3.16 26.63
N LEU A 289 4.90 -2.99 26.41
CA LEU A 289 4.37 -2.14 25.33
C LEU A 289 4.71 -0.67 25.57
N VAL A 290 4.41 -0.15 26.77
CA VAL A 290 4.62 1.24 27.17
C VAL A 290 5.39 1.26 28.49
N ALA A 291 6.23 2.28 28.70
CA ALA A 291 6.92 2.48 29.96
C ALA A 291 5.89 2.69 31.08
N ASP A 292 6.12 2.06 32.24
CA ASP A 292 5.35 2.24 33.46
C ASP A 292 3.84 1.90 33.39
N ALA A 293 3.40 1.23 32.31
CA ALA A 293 2.05 0.69 32.18
C ALA A 293 2.06 -0.84 32.18
N ASN A 294 1.04 -1.43 32.81
CA ASN A 294 0.81 -2.86 32.78
C ASN A 294 -0.11 -3.22 31.61
N ALA A 295 0.25 -4.21 30.82
CA ALA A 295 -0.64 -4.74 29.80
C ALA A 295 -1.87 -5.40 30.45
N ASP A 296 -3.04 -5.17 29.88
CA ASP A 296 -4.27 -5.89 30.19
C ASP A 296 -4.54 -6.92 29.09
N THR A 297 -4.71 -8.18 29.47
CA THR A 297 -5.06 -9.27 28.56
C THR A 297 -6.33 -8.98 27.74
N ALA A 298 -7.30 -8.24 28.28
CA ALA A 298 -8.55 -7.93 27.57
C ALA A 298 -8.35 -7.03 26.34
N ASN A 299 -7.26 -6.26 26.31
CA ASN A 299 -6.96 -5.32 25.24
C ASN A 299 -6.03 -5.91 24.18
N ILE A 300 -5.48 -7.11 24.40
CA ILE A 300 -4.65 -7.81 23.41
C ILE A 300 -5.58 -8.51 22.43
N THR A 301 -5.57 -8.08 21.17
CA THR A 301 -6.45 -8.64 20.13
C THR A 301 -5.72 -9.58 19.18
N SER A 302 -4.41 -9.43 19.00
CA SER A 302 -3.58 -10.41 18.27
C SER A 302 -2.12 -10.37 18.71
N ILE A 303 -1.45 -11.51 18.55
CA ILE A 303 0.00 -11.65 18.71
C ILE A 303 0.52 -12.49 17.54
N LYS A 304 1.58 -12.02 16.88
CA LYS A 304 2.30 -12.77 15.85
C LYS A 304 3.77 -12.92 16.21
N VAL A 305 4.34 -14.10 15.94
CA VAL A 305 5.78 -14.37 15.98
C VAL A 305 6.21 -14.77 14.57
N ASP A 306 7.13 -14.02 13.98
CA ASP A 306 7.61 -14.19 12.60
C ASP A 306 6.46 -14.32 11.58
N GLY A 307 5.44 -13.48 11.74
CA GLY A 307 4.25 -13.44 10.89
C GLY A 307 3.19 -14.50 11.20
N THR A 308 3.45 -15.43 12.13
CA THR A 308 2.51 -16.50 12.51
C THR A 308 1.71 -16.12 13.75
N ASP A 309 0.38 -16.19 13.68
CA ASP A 309 -0.49 -15.93 14.83
C ASP A 309 -0.22 -16.93 15.96
N THR A 310 -0.12 -16.43 17.20
CA THR A 310 -0.04 -17.24 18.40
C THR A 310 -1.06 -16.78 19.44
N SER A 311 -1.69 -17.73 20.09
CA SER A 311 -2.53 -17.51 21.28
C SER A 311 -1.81 -17.88 22.57
N ASP A 312 -0.59 -18.40 22.49
CA ASP A 312 0.22 -18.75 23.67
C ASP A 312 0.99 -17.52 24.15
N TYR A 313 0.50 -16.93 25.23
CA TYR A 313 1.16 -15.83 25.92
C TYR A 313 0.72 -15.80 27.39
N SER A 314 1.43 -15.01 28.18
CA SER A 314 1.09 -14.76 29.58
C SER A 314 1.34 -13.30 29.92
N VAL A 315 0.56 -12.72 30.82
CA VAL A 315 0.85 -11.39 31.38
C VAL A 315 1.36 -11.58 32.80
N THR A 316 2.58 -11.10 33.05
CA THR A 316 3.23 -11.17 34.36
C THR A 316 2.57 -10.21 35.35
N ALA A 317 2.77 -10.42 36.65
CA ALA A 317 2.30 -9.47 37.68
C ALA A 317 2.87 -8.05 37.51
N SER A 318 4.03 -7.94 36.84
CA SER A 318 4.65 -6.66 36.47
C SER A 318 4.12 -6.06 35.17
N GLY A 319 3.09 -6.67 34.56
CA GLY A 319 2.43 -6.19 33.35
C GLY A 319 3.17 -6.43 32.03
N ALA A 320 4.28 -7.17 32.04
CA ALA A 320 4.97 -7.57 30.82
C ALA A 320 4.30 -8.80 30.19
N ILE A 321 4.23 -8.82 28.86
CA ILE A 321 3.67 -9.91 28.06
C ILE A 321 4.80 -10.89 27.76
N GLY A 322 4.69 -12.12 28.26
CA GLY A 322 5.62 -13.22 28.03
C GLY A 322 5.12 -14.12 26.91
N ILE A 323 5.82 -14.17 25.78
CA ILE A 323 5.49 -14.94 24.58
C ILE A 323 6.56 -16.01 24.36
N PRO A 324 6.20 -17.30 24.19
CA PRO A 324 7.16 -18.33 23.84
C PRO A 324 7.79 -18.07 22.48
N VAL A 325 9.11 -18.18 22.40
CA VAL A 325 9.87 -18.08 21.14
C VAL A 325 10.81 -19.27 21.06
N THR A 326 10.71 -20.01 19.96
CA THR A 326 11.48 -21.23 19.72
C THR A 326 12.37 -21.07 18.50
N GLY A 327 13.57 -21.63 18.55
CA GLY A 327 14.58 -21.51 17.50
C GLY A 327 15.78 -20.70 17.98
N THR A 328 16.77 -20.53 17.10
CA THR A 328 17.94 -19.68 17.33
C THR A 328 17.87 -18.49 16.38
N GLY A 329 18.33 -17.32 16.82
CA GLY A 329 18.41 -16.12 15.98
C GLY A 329 17.41 -15.04 16.40
N SER A 330 17.16 -14.10 15.48
CA SER A 330 16.31 -12.94 15.71
C SER A 330 14.89 -13.22 15.27
N HIS A 331 13.93 -13.00 16.18
CA HIS A 331 12.51 -13.21 15.95
C HIS A 331 11.76 -11.88 16.08
N THR A 332 10.86 -11.61 15.14
CA THR A 332 10.00 -10.43 15.13
C THR A 332 8.66 -10.76 15.76
N ILE A 333 8.25 -9.95 16.72
CA ILE A 333 7.01 -10.14 17.47
C ILE A 333 6.13 -8.91 17.28
N LEU A 334 4.90 -9.12 16.81
CA LEU A 334 3.88 -8.09 16.67
C LEU A 334 2.77 -8.32 17.70
N ILE A 335 2.35 -7.27 18.41
CA ILE A 335 1.27 -7.33 19.40
C ILE A 335 0.28 -6.23 19.09
N VAL A 336 -0.99 -6.56 18.85
CA VAL A 336 -2.06 -5.56 18.75
C VAL A 336 -2.70 -5.39 20.11
N TYR A 337 -2.56 -4.19 20.68
CA TYR A 337 -3.07 -3.81 22.00
C TYR A 337 -3.89 -2.53 21.89
N ASP A 338 -5.16 -2.59 22.25
CA ASP A 338 -6.10 -1.46 22.22
C ASP A 338 -6.13 -0.75 20.84
N GLY A 339 -6.11 -1.56 19.77
CA GLY A 339 -6.10 -1.08 18.38
C GLY A 339 -4.74 -0.57 17.88
N VAL A 340 -3.71 -0.53 18.72
CA VAL A 340 -2.34 -0.13 18.34
C VAL A 340 -1.48 -1.37 18.14
N THR A 341 -0.81 -1.48 16.99
CA THR A 341 0.19 -2.52 16.75
C THR A 341 1.51 -2.10 17.38
N TYR A 342 2.15 -3.00 18.11
CA TYR A 342 3.48 -2.85 18.66
C TYR A 342 4.44 -3.87 18.05
N THR A 343 5.70 -3.50 17.86
CA THR A 343 6.75 -4.40 17.36
C THR A 343 7.89 -4.54 18.36
N ALA A 344 8.35 -5.78 18.54
CA ALA A 344 9.49 -6.15 19.36
C ALA A 344 10.38 -7.13 18.59
N THR A 345 11.68 -7.10 18.88
CA THR A 345 12.63 -8.10 18.41
C THR A 345 13.17 -8.87 19.59
N ALA A 346 13.11 -10.20 19.54
CA ALA A 346 13.71 -11.08 20.54
C ALA A 346 14.86 -11.86 19.89
N THR A 347 16.05 -11.81 20.48
CA THR A 347 17.20 -12.61 20.02
C THR A 347 17.36 -13.81 20.94
N VAL A 348 17.32 -15.01 20.35
CA VAL A 348 17.55 -16.28 21.03
C VAL A 348 18.94 -16.78 20.69
N GLU A 349 19.75 -17.00 21.73
CA GLU A 349 21.08 -17.62 21.63
C GLU A 349 20.98 -19.14 21.48
#